data_AF-A0A9Q0HIL2-F1
#
_entry.id   AF-A0A9Q0HIL2-F1
#
_cell.length_a   1.000
_cell.length_b   1.000
_cell.length_c   1.000
_cell.angle_alpha   90.00
_cell.angle_beta   90.00
_cell.angle_gamma   90.00
#
_symmetry.space_group_name_H-M   'P 1'
#
loop_
_entity.id
_entity.type
_entity.pdbx_description
1 polymer ?
#
loop_
_entity_poly.entity_id
_entity_poly.type
_entity_poly.pdbx_seq_one_letter_code
_entity_poly.pdbx_strand_id
1 'polypeptide(L)'
;MMAEMDKDRSGALDFDEFLYMMTAKTGDEELMKAFRIIDHDKNGKISIRDIQNIARDLGESFTMEEIREMVQEADENGDGEVDKEEFLRIMRQTRYG
;
A
#
# COMPACT_ATOMS: atom_id res chain seq x y z
N MET A 1 -18.86 -2.82 -5.93
CA MET A 1 -18.01 -1.72 -5.42
C MET A 1 -16.84 -2.21 -4.57
N MET A 2 -16.99 -2.91 -3.43
CA MET A 2 -15.83 -3.57 -2.77
C MET A 2 -15.60 -5.01 -3.26
N ALA A 3 -16.66 -5.79 -3.47
CA ALA A 3 -16.60 -7.16 -4.00
C ALA A 3 -16.17 -7.28 -5.48
N GLU A 4 -15.90 -6.15 -6.16
CA GLU A 4 -15.33 -6.16 -7.52
C GLU A 4 -13.80 -5.96 -7.51
N MET A 5 -13.24 -5.64 -6.35
CA MET A 5 -11.84 -5.28 -6.17
C MET A 5 -11.08 -6.37 -5.43
N ASP A 6 -11.80 -7.09 -4.57
CA ASP A 6 -11.49 -8.44 -4.10
C ASP A 6 -11.51 -9.42 -5.31
N LYS A 7 -10.39 -9.47 -6.04
CA LYS A 7 -10.13 -10.34 -7.18
C LYS A 7 -9.93 -11.78 -6.75
N ASP A 8 -9.30 -12.01 -5.61
CA ASP A 8 -9.04 -13.35 -5.11
C ASP A 8 -10.25 -13.98 -4.39
N ARG A 9 -11.29 -13.16 -4.12
CA ARG A 9 -12.52 -13.51 -3.40
C ARG A 9 -12.24 -14.02 -2.00
N SER A 10 -11.17 -13.55 -1.38
CA SER A 10 -10.84 -13.84 0.01
C SER A 10 -11.87 -13.24 0.97
N GLY A 11 -12.66 -12.25 0.51
CA GLY A 11 -13.58 -11.49 1.33
C GLY A 11 -12.90 -10.38 2.13
N ALA A 12 -11.59 -10.22 1.96
CA ALA A 12 -10.76 -9.11 2.41
C ALA A 12 -10.09 -8.47 1.18
N LEU A 13 -9.61 -7.25 1.31
CA LEU A 13 -8.77 -6.60 0.31
C LEU A 13 -7.32 -6.91 0.65
N ASP A 14 -6.63 -7.65 -0.20
CA ASP A 14 -5.20 -7.78 -0.05
C ASP A 14 -4.46 -6.48 -0.43
N PHE A 15 -3.16 -6.42 -0.19
CA PHE A 15 -2.37 -5.22 -0.47
C PHE A 15 -2.33 -4.88 -1.95
N ASP A 16 -2.24 -5.87 -2.85
CA ASP A 16 -2.30 -5.68 -4.29
C ASP A 16 -3.67 -5.16 -4.73
N GLU A 17 -4.74 -5.59 -4.08
CA GLU A 17 -6.11 -5.13 -4.31
C GLU A 17 -6.35 -3.73 -3.75
N PHE A 18 -5.75 -3.38 -2.61
CA PHE A 18 -5.72 -2.03 -2.06
C PHE A 18 -4.92 -1.08 -2.97
N LEU A 19 -3.75 -1.52 -3.44
CA LEU A 19 -2.95 -0.85 -4.46
C LEU A 19 -3.76 -0.66 -5.74
N TYR A 20 -4.46 -1.69 -6.18
CA TYR A 20 -5.33 -1.65 -7.35
C TYR A 20 -6.47 -0.66 -7.13
N MET A 21 -7.04 -0.56 -5.92
CA MET A 21 -8.04 0.46 -5.57
C MET A 21 -7.53 1.88 -5.78
N MET A 22 -6.32 2.15 -5.31
CA MET A 22 -5.70 3.48 -5.39
C MET A 22 -5.21 3.81 -6.81
N THR A 23 -4.77 2.79 -7.57
CA THR A 23 -4.11 2.96 -8.89
C THR A 23 -5.05 2.82 -10.09
N ALA A 24 -6.15 2.05 -9.98
CA ALA A 24 -6.97 1.66 -11.13
C ALA A 24 -7.70 2.82 -11.81
N LYS A 25 -7.70 4.03 -11.23
CA LYS A 25 -8.39 5.18 -11.84
C LYS A 25 -7.62 6.48 -11.95
N THR A 26 -6.37 6.60 -11.50
CA THR A 26 -5.98 7.92 -10.98
C THR A 26 -4.49 8.25 -11.10
N GLY A 27 -4.20 9.51 -11.50
CA GLY A 27 -2.85 10.01 -11.78
C GLY A 27 -2.02 10.31 -10.53
N ASP A 28 -0.81 10.86 -10.71
CA ASP A 28 0.19 11.11 -9.64
C ASP A 28 -0.39 11.83 -8.40
N GLU A 29 -1.44 12.65 -8.53
CA GLU A 29 -2.08 13.37 -7.42
C GLU A 29 -2.80 12.44 -6.41
N GLU A 30 -3.37 11.35 -6.88
CA GLU A 30 -4.19 10.45 -6.08
C GLU A 30 -3.35 9.36 -5.44
N LEU A 31 -2.27 8.95 -6.12
CA LEU A 31 -1.18 8.21 -5.48
C LEU A 31 -0.60 9.03 -4.31
N MET A 32 -0.51 10.35 -4.47
CA MET A 32 -0.09 11.23 -3.38
C MET A 32 -1.11 11.33 -2.25
N LYS A 33 -2.42 11.22 -2.53
CA LYS A 33 -3.45 11.15 -1.50
C LYS A 33 -3.41 9.80 -0.77
N ALA A 34 -3.28 8.71 -1.50
CA ALA A 34 -3.09 7.37 -0.95
C ALA A 34 -1.90 7.33 0.01
N PHE A 35 -0.75 7.83 -0.45
CA PHE A 35 0.46 7.93 0.35
C PHE A 35 0.22 8.70 1.65
N ARG A 36 -0.47 9.84 1.60
CA ARG A 36 -0.79 10.66 2.79
C ARG A 36 -1.84 10.03 3.73
N ILE A 37 -2.66 9.12 3.23
CA ILE A 37 -3.62 8.38 4.07
C ILE A 37 -2.88 7.31 4.86
N ILE A 38 -1.87 6.69 4.24
CA ILE A 38 -1.06 5.64 4.85
C ILE A 38 -0.04 6.28 5.81
N ASP A 39 0.71 7.30 5.38
CA ASP A 39 1.68 8.07 6.17
C ASP A 39 1.00 8.81 7.33
N HIS A 40 0.79 8.09 8.44
CA HIS A 40 0.02 8.55 9.58
C HIS A 40 0.82 9.56 10.43
N ASP A 41 2.13 9.37 10.55
CA ASP A 41 3.01 10.27 11.28
C ASP A 41 3.45 11.51 10.46
N LYS A 42 3.15 11.51 9.14
CA LYS A 42 3.43 12.60 8.19
C LYS A 42 4.92 12.88 8.03
N ASN A 43 5.73 11.84 8.16
CA ASN A 43 7.18 11.94 8.00
C ASN A 43 7.61 11.93 6.52
N GLY A 44 6.66 11.69 5.59
CA GLY A 44 6.92 11.63 4.16
C GLY A 44 7.40 10.25 3.67
N LYS A 45 7.27 9.22 4.51
CA LYS A 45 7.59 7.82 4.28
C LYS A 45 6.50 6.93 4.89
N ILE A 46 6.43 5.69 4.43
CA ILE A 46 5.52 4.69 4.97
C ILE A 46 6.34 3.68 5.75
N SER A 47 6.14 3.63 7.06
CA SER A 47 6.75 2.63 7.92
C SER A 47 5.85 1.40 8.09
N ILE A 48 6.41 0.31 8.61
CA ILE A 48 5.66 -0.88 9.05
C ILE A 48 4.50 -0.51 9.99
N ARG A 49 4.69 0.51 10.85
CA ARG A 49 3.66 0.95 11.80
C ARG A 49 2.50 1.65 11.10
N ASP A 50 2.78 2.41 10.05
CA ASP A 50 1.78 3.10 9.26
C ASP A 50 0.86 2.11 8.54
N ILE A 51 1.46 1.06 7.94
CA ILE A 51 0.72 -0.05 7.34
C ILE A 51 -0.13 -0.78 8.38
N GLN A 52 0.42 -1.03 9.58
CA GLN A 52 -0.31 -1.69 10.65
C GLN A 52 -1.51 -0.86 11.16
N ASN A 53 -1.35 0.47 11.20
CA ASN A 53 -2.41 1.38 11.61
C ASN A 53 -3.53 1.41 10.56
N ILE A 54 -3.20 1.56 9.28
CA ILE A 54 -4.22 1.60 8.22
C ILE A 54 -4.92 0.25 8.07
N ALA A 55 -4.21 -0.87 8.23
CA ALA A 55 -4.82 -2.19 8.24
C ALA A 55 -5.87 -2.31 9.35
N ARG A 56 -5.52 -1.88 10.57
CA ARG A 56 -6.47 -1.86 11.70
C ARG A 56 -7.67 -0.94 11.42
N ASP A 57 -7.45 0.23 10.83
CA ASP A 57 -8.51 1.18 10.50
C ASP A 57 -9.47 0.66 9.42
N LEU A 58 -8.96 -0.15 8.48
CA LEU A 58 -9.75 -0.85 7.47
C LEU A 58 -10.46 -2.10 8.02
N GLY A 59 -10.15 -2.51 9.25
CA GLY A 59 -10.68 -3.72 9.86
C GLY A 59 -9.98 -5.00 9.39
N GLU A 60 -8.83 -4.86 8.76
CA GLU A 60 -8.01 -5.95 8.25
C GLU A 60 -6.87 -6.29 9.19
N SER A 61 -6.43 -7.54 9.13
CA SER A 61 -5.42 -8.08 10.03
C SER A 61 -4.33 -8.75 9.20
N PHE A 62 -3.30 -7.99 8.88
CA PHE A 62 -2.05 -8.55 8.34
C PHE A 62 -1.12 -8.96 9.47
N THR A 63 -0.38 -10.03 9.24
CA THR A 63 0.69 -10.47 10.13
C THR A 63 1.91 -9.56 10.00
N MET A 64 2.75 -9.55 11.03
CA MET A 64 4.02 -8.82 11.00
C MET A 64 4.95 -9.30 9.88
N GLU A 65 4.85 -10.56 9.46
CA GLU A 65 5.61 -11.10 8.33
C GLU A 65 5.11 -10.52 7.01
N GLU A 66 3.79 -10.56 6.75
CA GLU A 66 3.20 -9.98 5.53
C GLU A 66 3.54 -8.49 5.38
N ILE A 67 3.40 -7.71 6.45
CA ILE A 67 3.75 -6.28 6.40
C ILE A 67 5.25 -6.08 6.12
N ARG A 68 6.12 -6.94 6.68
CA ARG A 68 7.57 -6.85 6.42
C ARG A 68 7.91 -7.20 5.00
N GLU A 69 7.29 -8.24 4.44
CA GLU A 69 7.49 -8.62 3.04
C GLU A 69 7.05 -7.48 2.12
N MET A 70 5.88 -6.88 2.38
CA MET A 70 5.39 -5.73 1.62
C MET A 70 6.34 -4.53 1.64
N VAL A 71 6.88 -4.19 2.81
CA VAL A 71 7.88 -3.10 2.92
C VAL A 71 9.16 -3.49 2.21
N GLN A 72 9.66 -4.72 2.37
CA GLN A 72 10.90 -5.16 1.74
C GLN A 72 10.82 -5.22 0.22
N GLU A 73 9.66 -5.54 -0.36
CA GLU A 73 9.49 -5.51 -1.81
C GLU A 73 9.50 -4.07 -2.36
N ALA A 74 9.01 -3.12 -1.56
CA ALA A 74 8.92 -1.72 -1.96
C ALA A 74 10.21 -0.92 -1.72
N ASP A 75 10.86 -1.16 -0.57
CA ASP A 75 12.08 -0.53 -0.08
C ASP A 75 13.30 -0.93 -0.94
N GLU A 76 13.66 -0.07 -1.90
CA GLU A 76 14.80 -0.30 -2.79
C GLU A 76 16.11 0.14 -2.12
N ASN A 77 16.02 1.14 -1.23
CA ASN A 77 17.17 1.76 -0.59
C ASN A 77 17.63 1.00 0.68
N GLY A 78 16.79 0.13 1.24
CA GLY A 78 17.05 -0.72 2.39
C GLY A 78 16.97 -0.02 3.75
N ASP A 79 16.27 1.11 3.85
CA ASP A 79 16.13 1.89 5.09
C ASP A 79 14.99 1.39 6.01
N GLY A 80 14.21 0.41 5.54
CA GLY A 80 13.10 -0.20 6.27
C GLY A 80 11.82 0.63 6.25
N GLU A 81 11.77 1.67 5.41
CA GLU A 81 10.62 2.53 5.16
C GLU A 81 10.41 2.64 3.64
N VAL A 82 9.23 3.06 3.21
CA VAL A 82 8.94 3.26 1.79
C VAL A 82 8.74 4.74 1.53
N ASP A 83 9.67 5.35 0.82
CA ASP A 83 9.52 6.75 0.42
C ASP A 83 8.55 6.93 -0.75
N LYS A 84 8.27 8.19 -1.09
CA LYS A 84 7.33 8.52 -2.16
C LYS A 84 7.79 8.00 -3.53
N GLU A 85 9.07 8.04 -3.84
CA GLU A 85 9.61 7.57 -5.12
C GLU A 85 9.51 6.05 -5.22
N GLU A 86 9.83 5.34 -4.13
CA GLU A 86 9.70 3.88 -4.02
C GLU A 86 8.24 3.42 -4.13
N PHE A 87 7.33 4.12 -3.44
CA PHE A 87 5.89 3.87 -3.53
C PHE A 87 5.38 4.07 -4.96
N LEU A 88 5.76 5.17 -5.61
CA LEU A 88 5.38 5.43 -7.01
C LEU A 88 5.97 4.40 -7.97
N ARG A 89 7.18 3.90 -7.71
CA ARG A 89 7.84 2.86 -8.51
C ARG A 89 7.04 1.56 -8.45
N ILE A 90 6.70 1.08 -7.26
CA ILE A 90 5.87 -0.13 -7.08
C ILE A 90 4.51 0.05 -7.74
N MET A 91 3.83 1.16 -7.47
CA MET A 91 2.52 1.48 -8.05
C MET A 91 2.53 1.53 -9.59
N ARG A 92 3.66 1.92 -10.19
CA ARG A 92 3.86 1.92 -11.66
C ARG A 92 4.21 0.53 -12.19
N GLN A 93 4.92 -0.28 -11.41
CA GLN A 93 5.33 -1.63 -11.78
C GLN A 93 4.15 -2.61 -11.74
N THR A 94 3.29 -2.53 -10.72
CA THR A 94 2.06 -3.34 -10.62
C THR A 94 1.05 -3.03 -11.74
N ARG A 95 1.19 -1.87 -12.41
CA ARG A 95 0.31 -1.44 -13.51
C ARG A 95 0.62 -2.08 -14.87
N TYR A 96 1.72 -2.82 -15.01
CA TYR A 96 2.04 -3.55 -16.25
C TYR A 96 2.76 -4.87 -15.97
N GLY A 97 1.97 -5.94 -15.92
CA GLY A 97 2.34 -7.34 -16.07
C GLY A 97 1.13 -8.14 -16.51
#